data_AF-A0A517ZT21-F1
#
_entry.id   AF-A0A517ZT21-F1
#
_cell.length_a   1.000
_cell.length_b   1.000
_cell.length_c   1.000
_cell.angle_alpha   90.00
_cell.angle_beta   90.00
_cell.angle_gamma   90.00
#
_symmetry.space_group_name_H-M   'P 1'
#
loop_
_entity.id
_entity.type
_entity.pdbx_description
1 polymer ?
#
loop_
_entity_poly.entity_id
_entity_poly.type
_entity_poly.pdbx_seq_one_letter_code
_entity_poly.pdbx_strand_id
1 'polypeptide(L)'
;MASEQNPQFQTLRLWYFGVVVVLIIAVLIVAPWAAGVPPSGYIAEADLPDGSILSLRAVTYGKHHELPLESLDNSLLPSFGFRKTPDSLQRETGANSIVLWFSRRNRETGEAMGFDWWQRCSAVDVNGWVVKDFVPHQEFFSDRFWDGSNSGGQWGGDRPLQSISTGEYDIVVASSMLPSFRTAGTSFTLQVHNTTGKVVAEFEVPSPGVAKNSTWVPKALPITKSTGDLSVSLKDLKLELPHQPKGYALNAFADVSMPSDDRSAQWRLENVHLEDELGNVSDVYDCILSPLEPAWKVVARLARREDAPPLPIETWNAGSIPLPADGKVKSLHLSGSVGGASIGVESIGGAGQVTYKELGANLGRQRHFHDSGVWVNEKNVRIEVELATDGNQHLRTIKSDIPHLVLKLPLLTRLQELRILGLDNLNQQIPGKVTEEEGKTYWFFEPSPGSTSIDVKFIITNKREVEFIVAPPAIAKPN
;
A
#
# COMPACT_ATOMS: atom_id res chain seq x y z
N MET A 1 73.68 -23.38 -44.49
CA MET A 1 73.41 -21.94 -44.39
C MET A 1 72.50 -21.72 -43.19
N ALA A 2 73.09 -21.47 -42.02
CA ALA A 2 72.37 -21.15 -40.80
C ALA A 2 72.30 -19.62 -40.69
N SER A 3 71.08 -19.08 -40.66
CA SER A 3 70.80 -17.66 -40.47
C SER A 3 71.09 -17.28 -39.02
N GLU A 4 72.20 -16.57 -38.81
CA GLU A 4 72.56 -15.93 -37.54
C GLU A 4 71.48 -14.89 -37.18
N GLN A 5 70.54 -15.25 -36.31
CA GLN A 5 69.55 -14.32 -35.79
C GLN A 5 70.22 -13.37 -34.79
N ASN A 6 70.28 -12.09 -35.15
CA ASN A 6 70.87 -11.04 -34.35
C ASN A 6 70.04 -10.81 -33.06
N PRO A 7 70.56 -11.15 -31.87
CA PRO A 7 69.81 -11.10 -30.60
C PRO A 7 69.43 -9.67 -30.18
N GLN A 8 70.01 -8.63 -30.79
CA GLN A 8 69.65 -7.23 -30.50
C GLN A 8 68.26 -6.83 -31.01
N PHE A 9 67.70 -7.53 -32.00
CA PHE A 9 66.36 -7.21 -32.51
C PHE A 9 65.22 -7.76 -31.64
N GLN A 10 65.47 -8.76 -30.80
CA GLN A 10 64.43 -9.32 -29.92
C GLN A 10 64.24 -8.50 -28.64
N THR A 11 65.30 -7.92 -28.08
CA THR A 11 65.20 -7.08 -26.88
C THR A 11 64.47 -5.77 -27.15
N LEU A 12 64.64 -5.18 -28.36
CA LEU A 12 63.92 -3.96 -28.74
C LEU A 12 62.41 -4.20 -28.89
N ARG A 13 62.00 -5.35 -29.43
CA ARG A 13 60.58 -5.69 -29.61
C ARG A 13 59.86 -5.94 -28.28
N LEU A 14 60.53 -6.56 -27.32
CA LEU A 14 59.98 -6.77 -25.97
C LEU A 14 59.80 -5.45 -25.22
N TRP A 15 60.73 -4.50 -25.38
CA TRP A 15 60.61 -3.17 -24.78
C TRP A 15 59.45 -2.36 -25.35
N TYR A 16 59.29 -2.34 -26.68
CA TYR A 16 58.16 -1.66 -27.32
C TYR A 16 56.82 -2.27 -26.91
N PHE A 17 56.73 -3.60 -26.81
CA PHE A 17 55.51 -4.26 -26.37
C PHE A 17 55.17 -3.92 -24.91
N GLY A 18 56.18 -3.91 -24.02
CA GLY A 18 56.01 -3.50 -22.64
C GLY A 18 55.52 -2.06 -22.49
N VAL A 19 56.12 -1.11 -23.22
CA VAL A 19 55.73 0.31 -23.19
C VAL A 19 54.32 0.52 -23.74
N VAL A 20 53.94 -0.16 -24.84
CA VAL A 20 52.59 -0.07 -25.41
C VAL A 20 51.55 -0.64 -24.45
N VAL A 21 51.81 -1.78 -23.80
CA VAL A 21 50.90 -2.36 -22.81
C VAL A 21 50.75 -1.43 -21.60
N VAL A 22 51.84 -0.85 -21.09
CA VAL A 22 51.78 0.11 -19.98
C VAL A 22 51.01 1.38 -20.36
N LEU A 23 51.17 1.89 -21.58
CA LEU A 23 50.42 3.04 -22.07
C LEU A 23 48.94 2.74 -22.27
N ILE A 24 48.58 1.56 -22.78
CA ILE A 24 47.18 1.14 -22.91
C ILE A 24 46.54 1.00 -21.53
N ILE A 25 47.24 0.38 -20.57
CA ILE A 25 46.77 0.26 -19.18
C ILE A 25 46.63 1.64 -18.55
N ALA A 26 47.60 2.54 -18.73
CA ALA A 26 47.52 3.90 -18.21
C ALA A 26 46.36 4.69 -18.84
N VAL A 27 46.12 4.56 -20.14
CA VAL A 27 44.97 5.20 -20.82
C VAL A 27 43.66 4.59 -20.33
N LEU A 28 43.56 3.28 -20.14
CA LEU A 28 42.35 2.63 -19.63
C LEU A 28 42.06 2.97 -18.16
N ILE A 29 43.08 3.24 -17.36
CA ILE A 29 42.95 3.66 -15.95
C ILE A 29 42.62 5.15 -15.85
N VAL A 30 43.25 6.00 -16.67
CA VAL A 30 43.15 7.47 -16.55
C VAL A 30 42.00 8.05 -17.39
N ALA A 31 41.61 7.44 -18.51
CA ALA A 31 40.53 7.94 -19.36
C ALA A 31 39.14 8.03 -18.66
N PRO A 32 38.75 7.10 -17.77
CA PRO A 32 37.52 7.24 -16.99
C PRO A 32 37.53 8.46 -16.06
N TRP A 33 38.71 8.85 -15.55
CA TRP A 33 38.88 9.99 -14.65
C TRP A 33 38.87 11.33 -15.38
N ALA A 34 39.32 11.37 -16.63
CA ALA A 34 39.38 12.60 -17.44
C ALA A 34 38.03 12.98 -18.09
N ALA A 35 37.08 12.04 -18.19
CA ALA A 35 35.78 12.26 -18.83
C ALA A 35 34.71 12.90 -17.93
N GLY A 36 35.02 13.16 -16.65
CA GLY A 36 34.06 13.79 -15.73
C GLY A 36 32.77 12.99 -15.51
N VAL A 37 32.75 11.70 -15.86
CA VAL A 37 31.64 10.80 -15.53
C VAL A 37 31.72 10.58 -14.03
N PRO A 38 30.77 11.08 -13.22
CA PRO A 38 30.80 10.89 -11.78
C PRO A 38 30.91 9.37 -11.49
N PRO A 39 31.88 8.91 -10.69
CA PRO A 39 32.22 7.48 -10.57
C PRO A 39 31.18 6.56 -9.91
N SER A 40 29.93 6.98 -9.74
CA SER A 40 29.02 6.38 -8.78
C SER A 40 27.59 6.61 -9.21
N GLY A 41 26.75 5.58 -9.21
CA GLY A 41 25.33 5.60 -9.60
C GLY A 41 24.44 6.55 -8.77
N TYR A 42 24.72 7.85 -8.82
CA TYR A 42 23.93 8.95 -8.29
C TYR A 42 23.36 9.77 -9.44
N ILE A 43 22.13 10.28 -9.26
CA ILE A 43 21.50 11.20 -10.20
C ILE A 43 22.10 12.60 -10.06
N ALA A 44 22.27 13.08 -8.82
CA ALA A 44 22.76 14.42 -8.53
C ALA A 44 23.31 14.55 -7.10
N GLU A 45 24.13 15.57 -6.85
CA GLU A 45 24.69 15.89 -5.53
C GLU A 45 24.53 17.37 -5.19
N ALA A 46 24.43 17.68 -3.91
CA ALA A 46 24.36 19.03 -3.38
C ALA A 46 25.17 19.17 -2.09
N ASP A 47 25.85 20.30 -1.95
CA ASP A 47 26.58 20.65 -0.74
C ASP A 47 25.63 21.23 0.31
N LEU A 48 25.63 20.65 1.50
CA LEU A 48 24.82 21.12 2.60
C LEU A 48 25.52 22.24 3.39
N PRO A 49 24.77 23.11 4.10
CA PRO A 49 25.35 24.20 4.90
C PRO A 49 26.33 23.78 5.99
N ASP A 50 26.28 22.53 6.44
CA ASP A 50 27.19 21.95 7.44
C ASP A 50 28.47 21.36 6.83
N GLY A 51 28.66 21.50 5.51
CA GLY A 51 29.82 21.01 4.78
C GLY A 51 29.74 19.56 4.30
N SER A 52 28.69 18.82 4.66
CA SER A 52 28.44 17.46 4.15
C SER A 52 27.87 17.47 2.72
N ILE A 53 27.90 16.31 2.06
CA ILE A 53 27.35 16.13 0.70
C ILE A 53 26.08 15.28 0.80
N LEU A 54 24.99 15.79 0.22
CA LEU A 54 23.76 15.06 0.01
C LEU A 54 23.70 14.58 -1.46
N SER A 55 23.49 13.29 -1.66
CA SER A 55 23.34 12.69 -2.99
C SER A 55 21.93 12.16 -3.18
N LEU A 56 21.29 12.52 -4.30
CA LEU A 56 20.09 11.85 -4.80
C LEU A 56 20.54 10.63 -5.59
N ARG A 57 20.40 9.43 -5.01
CA ARG A 57 20.88 8.18 -5.60
C ARG A 57 20.00 7.71 -6.74
N ALA A 58 18.69 7.67 -6.50
CA ALA A 58 17.72 7.21 -7.47
C ALA A 58 16.38 7.90 -7.26
N VAL A 59 15.58 7.88 -8.31
CA VAL A 59 14.17 8.28 -8.31
C VAL A 59 13.43 7.16 -9.02
N THR A 60 12.61 6.42 -8.28
CA THR A 60 11.88 5.26 -8.83
C THR A 60 10.38 5.54 -8.87
N TYR A 61 9.67 4.88 -9.78
CA TYR A 61 8.24 5.08 -9.98
C TYR A 61 7.48 3.76 -10.06
N GLY A 62 6.29 3.71 -9.48
CA GLY A 62 5.39 2.56 -9.51
C GLY A 62 4.93 2.16 -8.12
N LYS A 63 4.59 0.87 -7.95
CA LYS A 63 4.23 0.27 -6.65
C LYS A 63 5.37 -0.52 -6.01
N HIS A 64 6.33 -0.96 -6.83
CA HIS A 64 7.51 -1.69 -6.40
C HIS A 64 8.73 -0.86 -6.75
N HIS A 65 9.54 -0.59 -5.73
CA HIS A 65 10.68 0.29 -5.82
C HIS A 65 11.92 -0.49 -5.42
N GLU A 66 12.97 -0.35 -6.20
CA GLU A 66 14.25 -1.00 -5.94
C GLU A 66 15.37 0.01 -6.11
N LEU A 67 16.25 0.10 -5.11
CA LEU A 67 17.52 0.78 -5.20
C LEU A 67 18.63 -0.27 -5.17
N PRO A 68 19.29 -0.55 -6.30
CA PRO A 68 20.50 -1.35 -6.30
C PRO A 68 21.55 -0.73 -5.37
N LEU A 69 22.06 -1.53 -4.44
CA LEU A 69 23.23 -1.17 -3.67
C LEU A 69 24.42 -1.71 -4.42
N GLU A 70 25.15 -0.81 -5.10
CA GLU A 70 26.47 -1.18 -5.62
C GLU A 70 27.31 -1.66 -4.43
N SER A 71 27.55 -2.97 -4.36
CA SER A 71 28.46 -3.52 -3.39
C SER A 71 29.80 -2.83 -3.63
N LEU A 72 30.36 -2.19 -2.60
CA LEU A 72 31.73 -1.64 -2.62
C LEU A 72 32.81 -2.70 -2.84
N ASP A 73 32.42 -3.95 -3.13
CA ASP A 73 33.27 -5.10 -3.38
C ASP A 73 33.92 -5.02 -4.77
N ASN A 74 34.74 -3.98 -4.97
CA ASN A 74 35.78 -3.96 -5.99
C ASN A 74 36.96 -4.88 -5.62
N SER A 75 36.83 -5.69 -4.56
CA SER A 75 37.87 -6.63 -4.17
C SER A 75 37.88 -7.80 -5.16
N LEU A 76 38.98 -7.94 -5.90
CA LEU A 76 39.22 -9.07 -6.82
C LEU A 76 39.37 -10.43 -6.09
N LEU A 77 39.27 -10.45 -4.77
CA LEU A 77 39.43 -11.64 -3.96
C LEU A 77 38.04 -12.16 -3.56
N PRO A 78 37.73 -13.44 -3.81
CA PRO A 78 36.47 -14.02 -3.39
C PRO A 78 36.34 -13.89 -1.87
N SER A 79 35.37 -13.09 -1.44
CA SER A 79 34.99 -12.90 -0.05
C SER A 79 34.50 -14.24 0.53
N PHE A 80 35.42 -15.01 1.12
CA PHE A 80 35.12 -16.29 1.76
C PHE A 80 34.34 -16.05 3.06
N GLY A 81 33.02 -16.24 3.02
CA GLY A 81 32.20 -16.55 4.20
C GLY A 81 31.57 -15.41 4.98
N PHE A 82 31.75 -14.14 4.58
CA PHE A 82 31.03 -13.02 5.20
C PHE A 82 29.70 -12.77 4.47
N ARG A 83 28.61 -12.64 5.24
CA ARG A 83 27.28 -12.33 4.68
C ARG A 83 27.34 -10.97 3.98
N LYS A 84 26.83 -10.93 2.76
CA LYS A 84 26.83 -9.73 1.92
C LYS A 84 25.78 -8.72 2.41
N THR A 85 26.10 -7.44 2.31
CA THR A 85 25.12 -6.36 2.18
C THR A 85 24.04 -6.77 1.18
N PRO A 86 22.77 -6.41 1.40
CA PRO A 86 21.73 -6.75 0.43
C PRO A 86 22.08 -6.12 -0.92
N ASP A 87 21.86 -6.86 -2.01
CA ASP A 87 22.16 -6.38 -3.36
C ASP A 87 21.28 -5.17 -3.74
N SER A 88 20.12 -5.02 -3.10
CA SER A 88 19.22 -3.89 -3.28
C SER A 88 18.36 -3.60 -2.05
N LEU A 89 17.90 -2.35 -1.96
CA LEU A 89 16.82 -1.94 -1.06
C LEU A 89 15.50 -2.02 -1.80
N GLN A 90 14.50 -2.65 -1.20
CA GLN A 90 13.19 -2.84 -1.79
C GLN A 90 12.13 -2.11 -0.99
N ARG A 91 11.14 -1.54 -1.67
CA ARG A 91 9.97 -0.96 -1.04
C ARG A 91 8.72 -1.19 -1.86
N GLU A 92 7.63 -1.49 -1.14
CA GLU A 92 6.29 -1.53 -1.71
C GLU A 92 5.50 -0.30 -1.26
N THR A 93 4.69 0.22 -2.16
CA THR A 93 3.77 1.32 -1.91
C THR A 93 2.34 0.90 -2.28
N GLY A 94 1.34 1.40 -1.55
CA GLY A 94 -0.07 1.04 -1.80
C GLY A 94 -0.60 1.54 -3.16
N ALA A 95 -0.01 2.61 -3.69
CA ALA A 95 -0.38 3.26 -4.94
C ALA A 95 0.87 3.64 -5.74
N ASN A 96 0.71 3.89 -7.04
CA ASN A 96 1.81 4.37 -7.87
C ASN A 96 2.38 5.66 -7.27
N SER A 97 3.68 5.68 -7.02
CA SER A 97 4.32 6.79 -6.32
C SER A 97 5.72 7.05 -6.85
N ILE A 98 6.27 8.20 -6.50
CA ILE A 98 7.67 8.53 -6.77
C ILE A 98 8.44 8.32 -5.47
N VAL A 99 9.43 7.43 -5.45
CA VAL A 99 10.31 7.24 -4.30
C VAL A 99 11.67 7.88 -4.58
N LEU A 100 12.04 8.79 -3.70
CA LEU A 100 13.30 9.50 -3.68
C LEU A 100 14.27 8.75 -2.78
N TRP A 101 15.47 8.45 -3.26
CA TRP A 101 16.51 7.75 -2.51
C TRP A 101 17.70 8.66 -2.29
N PHE A 102 18.07 8.89 -1.03
CA PHE A 102 19.14 9.79 -0.65
C PHE A 102 20.24 9.06 0.11
N SER A 103 21.48 9.51 -0.07
CA SER A 103 22.59 9.22 0.83
C SER A 103 23.26 10.52 1.25
N ARG A 104 23.85 10.54 2.45
CA ARG A 104 24.61 11.68 2.94
C ARG A 104 25.96 11.22 3.44
N ARG A 105 27.00 11.98 3.12
CA ARG A 105 28.37 11.68 3.54
C ARG A 105 29.12 12.91 4.02
N ASN A 106 30.06 12.69 4.93
CA ASN A 106 31.05 13.69 5.29
C ASN A 106 31.93 13.97 4.05
N ARG A 107 32.14 15.25 3.74
CA ARG A 107 32.92 15.64 2.55
C ARG A 107 34.39 15.24 2.64
N GLU A 108 34.99 15.35 3.82
CA GLU A 108 36.41 15.12 4.03
C GLU A 108 36.72 13.63 4.19
N THR A 109 35.92 12.92 4.99
CA THR A 109 36.19 11.51 5.31
C THR A 109 35.47 10.53 4.37
N GLY A 110 34.43 10.98 3.68
CA GLY A 110 33.55 10.12 2.87
C GLY A 110 32.62 9.23 3.71
N GLU A 111 32.67 9.31 5.04
CA GLU A 111 31.88 8.48 5.94
C GLU A 111 30.38 8.79 5.83
N ALA A 112 29.55 7.76 5.88
CA ALA A 112 28.10 7.91 5.86
C ALA A 112 27.58 8.64 7.10
N MET A 113 26.53 9.42 6.93
CA MET A 113 25.92 10.26 7.96
C MET A 113 24.41 10.06 8.04
N GLY A 114 23.83 10.30 9.21
CA GLY A 114 22.38 10.25 9.44
C GLY A 114 21.60 11.43 8.84
N PHE A 115 20.27 11.37 8.98
CA PHE A 115 19.29 12.32 8.44
C PHE A 115 18.39 12.95 9.53
N ASP A 116 18.93 13.11 10.74
CA ASP A 116 18.27 13.73 11.91
C ASP A 116 17.94 15.22 11.73
N TRP A 117 18.45 15.85 10.68
CA TRP A 117 18.14 17.22 10.29
C TRP A 117 17.01 17.30 9.23
N TRP A 118 16.63 16.19 8.60
CA TRP A 118 15.73 16.19 7.44
C TRP A 118 14.27 16.29 7.87
N GLN A 119 13.56 17.32 7.40
CA GLN A 119 12.16 17.58 7.76
C GLN A 119 11.16 17.20 6.68
N ARG A 120 11.52 17.35 5.40
CA ARG A 120 10.69 16.97 4.25
C ARG A 120 11.42 17.23 2.94
N CYS A 121 10.90 16.66 1.88
CA CYS A 121 11.12 17.10 0.52
C CYS A 121 9.87 17.78 -0.03
N SER A 122 10.06 18.59 -1.06
CA SER A 122 8.95 19.01 -1.91
C SER A 122 9.37 19.10 -3.36
N ALA A 123 8.50 18.63 -4.25
CA ALA A 123 8.63 18.80 -5.68
C ALA A 123 7.91 20.07 -6.11
N VAL A 124 8.62 20.93 -6.81
CA VAL A 124 8.12 22.17 -7.40
C VAL A 124 8.03 21.97 -8.90
N ASP A 125 6.81 22.06 -9.44
CA ASP A 125 6.60 21.95 -10.88
C ASP A 125 6.93 23.26 -11.61
N VAL A 126 6.85 23.24 -12.94
CA VAL A 126 7.12 24.42 -13.80
C VAL A 126 6.15 25.59 -13.58
N ASN A 127 5.01 25.35 -12.92
CA ASN A 127 4.02 26.39 -12.57
C ASN A 127 4.18 26.91 -11.13
N GLY A 128 5.18 26.42 -10.39
CA GLY A 128 5.48 26.77 -9.02
C GLY A 128 4.57 26.10 -7.99
N TRP A 129 3.87 25.03 -8.36
CA TRP A 129 3.10 24.23 -7.43
C TRP A 129 4.00 23.31 -6.62
N VAL A 130 3.74 23.22 -5.31
CA VAL A 130 4.58 22.51 -4.37
C VAL A 130 3.87 21.24 -3.90
N VAL A 131 4.33 20.09 -4.37
CA VAL A 131 3.93 18.76 -3.89
C VAL A 131 4.86 18.37 -2.77
N LYS A 132 4.33 18.14 -1.57
CA LYS A 132 5.14 17.71 -0.43
C LYS A 132 5.25 16.19 -0.39
N ASP A 133 6.36 15.72 0.13
CA ASP A 133 6.59 14.30 0.35
C ASP A 133 5.90 13.78 1.61
N PHE A 134 5.91 12.46 1.78
CA PHE A 134 5.38 11.75 2.93
C PHE A 134 6.15 10.46 3.19
N VAL A 135 5.90 9.84 4.34
CA VAL A 135 6.44 8.53 4.76
C VAL A 135 7.98 8.44 4.60
N PRO A 136 8.75 9.09 5.49
CA PRO A 136 10.19 8.92 5.51
C PRO A 136 10.58 7.52 5.96
N HIS A 137 11.71 7.05 5.46
CA HIS A 137 12.39 5.88 5.98
C HIS A 137 13.89 6.08 6.00
N GLN A 138 14.54 5.41 6.95
CA GLN A 138 15.99 5.27 7.03
C GLN A 138 16.34 3.79 7.10
N GLU A 139 17.30 3.39 6.26
CA GLU A 139 17.89 2.06 6.24
C GLU A 139 19.41 2.22 6.31
N PHE A 140 20.06 1.42 7.13
CA PHE A 140 21.49 1.54 7.38
C PHE A 140 22.14 0.16 7.59
N PHE A 141 23.37 0.03 7.12
CA PHE A 141 24.12 -1.23 7.06
C PHE A 141 25.60 -0.98 7.39
N SER A 142 26.18 -1.85 8.21
CA SER A 142 27.60 -1.84 8.55
C SER A 142 28.18 -3.23 8.26
N ASP A 143 29.25 -3.27 7.48
CA ASP A 143 30.01 -4.50 7.23
C ASP A 143 31.04 -4.75 8.35
N ARG A 144 31.20 -3.79 9.28
CA ARG A 144 32.25 -3.81 10.32
C ARG A 144 31.86 -4.55 11.60
N PHE A 145 30.62 -5.00 11.75
CA PHE A 145 30.20 -5.75 12.94
C PHE A 145 30.68 -7.21 12.87
N TRP A 146 31.79 -7.46 13.55
CA TRP A 146 32.53 -8.74 13.59
C TRP A 146 31.77 -9.91 14.26
N ASP A 147 30.64 -9.66 14.92
CA ASP A 147 29.90 -10.69 15.67
C ASP A 147 28.96 -11.55 14.79
N GLY A 148 28.96 -11.34 13.48
CA GLY A 148 28.10 -12.07 12.54
C GLY A 148 26.63 -11.64 12.61
N SER A 149 26.32 -10.59 13.38
CA SER A 149 25.04 -9.91 13.33
C SER A 149 25.15 -8.69 12.41
N ASN A 150 24.48 -8.72 11.26
CA ASN A 150 24.25 -7.50 10.51
C ASN A 150 23.37 -6.61 11.38
N SER A 151 23.90 -5.48 11.85
CA SER A 151 23.11 -4.40 12.45
C SER A 151 22.40 -3.62 11.34
N GLY A 152 21.51 -4.31 10.62
CA GLY A 152 20.57 -3.69 9.70
C GLY A 152 19.38 -3.18 10.50
N GLY A 153 19.19 -1.88 10.56
CA GLY A 153 18.00 -1.27 11.12
C GLY A 153 17.14 -0.68 10.02
N GLN A 154 15.83 -0.89 10.12
CA GLN A 154 14.85 -0.14 9.36
C GLN A 154 14.06 0.73 10.32
N TRP A 155 14.02 2.02 10.06
CA TRP A 155 13.20 2.95 10.81
C TRP A 155 12.26 3.66 9.84
N GLY A 156 10.96 3.40 10.00
CA GLY A 156 9.88 4.22 9.45
C GLY A 156 9.21 4.99 10.58
N GLY A 157 8.77 6.22 10.32
CA GLY A 157 8.15 7.02 11.37
C GLY A 157 7.99 8.50 10.99
N ASP A 158 7.99 9.35 12.01
CA ASP A 158 7.93 10.80 11.84
C ASP A 158 9.29 11.38 11.45
N ARG A 159 9.33 12.64 11.01
CA ARG A 159 10.58 13.41 10.93
C ARG A 159 10.76 14.25 12.20
N PRO A 160 12.01 14.50 12.64
CA PRO A 160 13.26 14.06 12.04
C PRO A 160 13.53 12.56 12.19
N LEU A 161 14.36 12.01 11.30
CA LEU A 161 14.77 10.61 11.36
C LEU A 161 15.70 10.34 12.55
N GLN A 162 15.86 9.05 12.90
CA GLN A 162 16.75 8.64 13.98
C GLN A 162 18.20 9.09 13.71
N SER A 163 18.79 9.73 14.73
CA SER A 163 20.20 10.12 14.72
C SER A 163 21.10 8.90 14.72
N ILE A 164 22.14 8.96 13.89
CA ILE A 164 23.17 7.94 13.72
C ILE A 164 24.52 8.64 13.79
N SER A 165 25.51 8.03 14.44
CA SER A 165 26.85 8.62 14.52
C SER A 165 27.54 8.51 13.16
N THR A 166 28.24 9.57 12.75
CA THR A 166 29.04 9.55 11.51
C THR A 166 30.01 8.37 11.52
N GLY A 167 30.03 7.60 10.43
CA GLY A 167 30.91 6.44 10.28
C GLY A 167 30.52 5.19 11.08
N GLU A 168 29.38 5.21 11.81
CA GLU A 168 28.84 4.03 12.51
C GLU A 168 28.43 2.91 11.52
N TYR A 169 27.92 3.32 10.36
CA TYR A 169 27.49 2.44 9.27
C TYR A 169 28.24 2.81 8.00
N ASP A 170 28.51 1.81 7.16
CA ASP A 170 29.16 2.01 5.86
C ASP A 170 28.15 2.54 4.83
N ILE A 171 26.87 2.18 4.98
CA ILE A 171 25.77 2.62 4.13
C ILE A 171 24.66 3.20 5.01
N VAL A 172 24.27 4.44 4.72
CA VAL A 172 23.04 5.04 5.26
C VAL A 172 22.25 5.60 4.08
N VAL A 173 21.06 5.04 3.86
CA VAL A 173 20.13 5.48 2.82
C VAL A 173 18.85 5.94 3.48
N ALA A 174 18.45 7.17 3.15
CA ALA A 174 17.14 7.68 3.50
C ALA A 174 16.26 7.70 2.25
N SER A 175 14.96 7.59 2.45
CA SER A 175 14.01 7.59 1.35
C SER A 175 12.71 8.25 1.75
N SER A 176 12.03 8.81 0.75
CA SER A 176 10.75 9.47 0.93
C SER A 176 9.88 9.29 -0.30
N MET A 177 8.58 9.42 -0.11
CA MET A 177 7.57 9.20 -1.13
C MET A 177 6.92 10.53 -1.51
N LEU A 178 6.85 10.82 -2.79
CA LEU A 178 5.96 11.83 -3.35
C LEU A 178 4.75 11.12 -3.96
N PRO A 179 3.55 11.71 -3.90
CA PRO A 179 2.44 11.19 -4.69
C PRO A 179 2.82 11.30 -6.15
N SER A 180 2.26 10.44 -6.99
CA SER A 180 2.44 10.58 -8.43
C SER A 180 1.71 11.83 -8.93
N PHE A 181 2.34 12.58 -9.83
CA PHE A 181 1.73 13.74 -10.49
C PHE A 181 2.31 13.90 -11.90
N ARG A 182 1.55 14.52 -12.81
CA ARG A 182 2.09 14.93 -14.11
C ARG A 182 2.83 16.25 -13.96
N THR A 183 4.11 16.23 -14.30
CA THR A 183 4.83 17.47 -14.57
C THR A 183 4.43 17.98 -15.96
N ALA A 184 4.19 19.28 -16.10
CA ALA A 184 4.03 19.87 -17.44
C ALA A 184 5.35 19.89 -18.25
N GLY A 185 6.50 19.74 -17.58
CA GLY A 185 7.83 19.64 -18.18
C GLY A 185 8.42 18.23 -18.16
N THR A 186 9.64 18.10 -18.67
CA THR A 186 10.45 16.86 -18.62
C THR A 186 11.11 16.61 -17.26
N SER A 187 11.03 17.58 -16.36
CA SER A 187 11.64 17.58 -15.04
C SER A 187 10.82 18.41 -14.04
N PHE A 188 11.15 18.27 -12.77
CA PHE A 188 10.67 19.11 -11.68
C PHE A 188 11.81 19.44 -10.72
N THR A 189 11.71 20.55 -10.00
CA THR A 189 12.71 20.93 -9.00
C THR A 189 12.36 20.28 -7.67
N LEU A 190 13.25 19.46 -7.13
CA LEU A 190 13.13 18.83 -5.83
C LEU A 190 13.88 19.66 -4.78
N GLN A 191 13.14 20.20 -3.81
CA GLN A 191 13.69 20.94 -2.68
C GLN A 191 13.76 20.04 -1.43
N VAL A 192 14.89 20.05 -0.73
CA VAL A 192 15.08 19.33 0.54
C VAL A 192 15.12 20.34 1.68
N HIS A 193 14.29 20.13 2.70
CA HIS A 193 14.15 21.03 3.84
C HIS A 193 14.75 20.43 5.10
N ASN A 194 15.41 21.28 5.90
CA ASN A 194 15.86 20.93 7.24
C ASN A 194 14.74 21.11 8.29
N THR A 195 15.00 20.75 9.55
CA THR A 195 14.08 20.88 10.70
C THR A 195 13.58 22.30 10.97
N THR A 196 14.24 23.34 10.46
CA THR A 196 13.77 24.73 10.53
C THR A 196 12.90 25.14 9.33
N GLY A 197 12.60 24.21 8.42
CA GLY A 197 11.84 24.46 7.18
C GLY A 197 12.63 25.11 6.04
N LYS A 198 13.93 25.39 6.22
CA LYS A 198 14.78 26.04 5.22
C LYS A 198 15.17 25.03 4.15
N VAL A 199 15.12 25.46 2.88
CA VAL A 199 15.68 24.69 1.75
C VAL A 199 17.21 24.64 1.91
N VAL A 200 17.76 23.43 1.96
CA VAL A 200 19.21 23.18 2.10
C VAL A 200 19.84 22.50 0.89
N ALA A 201 19.02 21.95 0.00
CA ALA A 201 19.44 21.43 -1.30
C ALA A 201 18.29 21.53 -2.31
N GLU A 202 18.65 21.71 -3.58
CA GLU A 202 17.74 21.65 -4.72
C GLU A 202 18.32 20.72 -5.78
N PHE A 203 17.46 19.88 -6.37
CA PHE A 203 17.84 18.98 -7.45
C PHE A 203 16.88 19.16 -8.63
N GLU A 204 17.39 19.12 -9.85
CA GLU A 204 16.55 19.01 -11.03
C GLU A 204 16.31 17.52 -11.32
N VAL A 205 15.07 17.06 -11.11
CA VAL A 205 14.72 15.64 -11.19
C VAL A 205 13.99 15.35 -12.49
N PRO A 206 14.46 14.40 -13.32
CA PRO A 206 13.72 13.95 -14.48
C PRO A 206 12.35 13.41 -14.07
N SER A 207 11.31 13.80 -14.79
CA SER A 207 9.97 13.25 -14.56
C SER A 207 9.97 11.76 -14.92
N PRO A 208 9.41 10.87 -14.09
CA PRO A 208 9.48 9.41 -14.27
C PRO A 208 8.70 8.85 -15.48
N GLY A 209 8.30 9.70 -16.41
CA GLY A 209 7.73 9.34 -17.70
C GLY A 209 7.23 10.60 -18.41
N VAL A 210 7.27 10.62 -19.74
CA VAL A 210 6.56 11.68 -20.49
C VAL A 210 5.08 11.45 -20.23
N ALA A 211 4.46 12.34 -19.47
CA ALA A 211 3.03 12.30 -19.22
C ALA A 211 2.30 12.23 -20.56
N LYS A 212 1.64 11.09 -20.85
CA LYS A 212 0.76 10.99 -22.01
C LYS A 212 -0.30 12.08 -21.87
N ASN A 213 -0.51 12.90 -22.90
CA ASN A 213 -1.52 13.95 -22.86
C ASN A 213 -2.85 13.40 -22.35
N SER A 214 -3.48 14.17 -21.47
CA SER A 214 -4.74 13.80 -20.89
C SER A 214 -5.82 13.62 -21.96
N THR A 215 -6.63 12.59 -21.79
CA THR A 215 -7.77 12.27 -22.67
C THR A 215 -9.11 12.60 -22.02
N TRP A 216 -9.11 12.84 -20.71
CA TRP A 216 -10.26 13.24 -19.92
C TRP A 216 -10.61 14.69 -20.20
N VAL A 217 -11.81 14.91 -20.73
CA VAL A 217 -12.35 16.25 -20.96
C VAL A 217 -13.23 16.61 -19.77
N PRO A 218 -12.84 17.58 -18.93
CA PRO A 218 -13.62 17.97 -17.77
C PRO A 218 -14.95 18.59 -18.20
N LYS A 219 -16.01 18.29 -17.44
CA LYS A 219 -17.33 18.89 -17.62
C LYS A 219 -17.56 19.93 -16.52
N ALA A 220 -18.30 20.99 -16.88
CA ALA A 220 -18.69 22.03 -15.93
C ALA A 220 -19.67 21.48 -14.88
N LEU A 221 -19.55 22.00 -13.65
CA LEU A 221 -20.48 21.74 -12.55
C LEU A 221 -21.66 22.74 -12.59
N PRO A 222 -22.87 22.35 -12.13
CA PRO A 222 -23.25 21.02 -11.67
C PRO A 222 -23.38 20.01 -12.83
N ILE A 223 -23.12 18.74 -12.56
CA ILE A 223 -23.27 17.65 -13.54
C ILE A 223 -24.11 16.51 -12.98
N THR A 224 -25.04 16.00 -13.80
CA THR A 224 -25.88 14.85 -13.47
C THR A 224 -25.56 13.68 -14.39
N LYS A 225 -25.47 12.48 -13.80
CA LYS A 225 -25.34 11.20 -14.52
C LYS A 225 -26.32 10.17 -13.98
N SER A 226 -26.67 9.21 -14.82
CA SER A 226 -27.51 8.09 -14.44
C SER A 226 -26.69 6.83 -14.19
N THR A 227 -27.08 6.03 -13.19
CA THR A 227 -26.56 4.69 -12.95
C THR A 227 -27.70 3.72 -12.67
N GLY A 228 -28.02 2.88 -13.64
CA GLY A 228 -29.28 2.14 -13.66
C GLY A 228 -30.47 3.09 -13.62
N ASP A 229 -31.33 2.93 -12.61
CA ASP A 229 -32.53 3.73 -12.36
C ASP A 229 -32.30 4.97 -11.47
N LEU A 230 -31.07 5.22 -11.03
CA LEU A 230 -30.73 6.38 -10.19
C LEU A 230 -30.22 7.55 -11.03
N SER A 231 -30.56 8.75 -10.60
CA SER A 231 -29.96 10.01 -11.06
C SER A 231 -29.10 10.59 -9.95
N VAL A 232 -27.82 10.85 -10.24
CA VAL A 232 -26.85 11.34 -9.25
C VAL A 232 -26.19 12.59 -9.79
N SER A 233 -26.16 13.63 -8.97
CA SER A 233 -25.58 14.93 -9.33
C SER A 233 -24.39 15.25 -8.46
N LEU A 234 -23.26 15.58 -9.10
CA LEU A 234 -22.16 16.27 -8.46
C LEU A 234 -22.41 17.78 -8.63
N LYS A 235 -22.74 18.46 -7.55
CA LYS A 235 -23.11 19.87 -7.54
C LYS A 235 -21.90 20.78 -7.46
N ASP A 236 -20.95 20.41 -6.60
CA ASP A 236 -19.76 21.19 -6.30
C ASP A 236 -18.58 20.28 -5.96
N LEU A 237 -17.37 20.78 -6.18
CA LEU A 237 -16.12 20.17 -5.74
C LEU A 237 -15.27 21.30 -5.17
N LYS A 238 -14.85 21.18 -3.91
CA LYS A 238 -13.97 22.16 -3.24
C LYS A 238 -12.68 21.51 -2.81
N LEU A 239 -11.63 22.32 -2.74
CA LEU A 239 -10.35 21.95 -2.15
C LEU A 239 -10.00 22.93 -1.03
N GLU A 240 -9.66 22.38 0.11
CA GLU A 240 -9.18 23.12 1.26
C GLU A 240 -7.78 22.62 1.64
N LEU A 241 -6.96 23.53 2.14
CA LEU A 241 -5.71 23.15 2.76
C LEU A 241 -6.00 22.38 4.06
N PRO A 242 -5.17 21.39 4.43
CA PRO A 242 -5.36 20.66 5.67
C PRO A 242 -5.31 21.62 6.86
N HIS A 243 -6.25 21.47 7.80
CA HIS A 243 -6.29 22.30 9.02
C HIS A 243 -5.07 22.07 9.92
N GLN A 244 -4.39 20.93 9.78
CA GLN A 244 -3.18 20.62 10.53
C GLN A 244 -1.92 20.88 9.70
N PRO A 245 -0.90 21.54 10.29
CA PRO A 245 0.34 21.88 9.58
C PRO A 245 1.18 20.66 9.17
N LYS A 246 0.87 19.48 9.73
CA LYS A 246 1.51 18.21 9.39
C LYS A 246 0.80 17.45 8.27
N GLY A 247 -0.42 17.84 7.89
CA GLY A 247 -1.13 17.25 6.76
C GLY A 247 -0.44 17.63 5.46
N TYR A 248 -0.01 16.63 4.69
CA TYR A 248 0.59 16.85 3.37
C TYR A 248 -0.45 16.80 2.25
N ALA A 249 -1.62 16.23 2.51
CA ALA A 249 -2.71 16.10 1.57
C ALA A 249 -3.73 17.23 1.68
N LEU A 250 -4.43 17.47 0.58
CA LEU A 250 -5.54 18.41 0.49
C LEU A 250 -6.82 17.78 1.07
N ASN A 251 -7.75 18.59 1.55
CA ASN A 251 -9.11 18.13 1.81
C ASN A 251 -9.99 18.47 0.61
N ALA A 252 -10.43 17.46 -0.11
CA ALA A 252 -11.46 17.61 -1.14
C ALA A 252 -12.85 17.44 -0.53
N PHE A 253 -13.82 18.19 -1.03
CA PHE A 253 -15.21 18.07 -0.65
C PHE A 253 -16.07 18.00 -1.91
N ALA A 254 -16.67 16.84 -2.16
CA ALA A 254 -17.58 16.63 -3.27
C ALA A 254 -19.04 16.68 -2.77
N ASP A 255 -19.81 17.65 -3.23
CA ASP A 255 -21.25 17.73 -2.95
C ASP A 255 -22.01 16.82 -3.94
N VAL A 256 -22.13 15.55 -3.55
CA VAL A 256 -22.87 14.54 -4.31
C VAL A 256 -24.27 14.41 -3.73
N SER A 257 -25.28 14.49 -4.60
CA SER A 257 -26.67 14.40 -4.19
C SER A 257 -27.50 13.54 -5.15
N MET A 258 -28.57 12.97 -4.60
CA MET A 258 -29.61 12.25 -5.33
C MET A 258 -30.95 12.96 -5.11
N PRO A 259 -31.91 12.86 -6.06
CA PRO A 259 -33.27 13.31 -5.84
C PRO A 259 -33.90 12.67 -4.59
N SER A 260 -34.86 13.34 -3.96
CA SER A 260 -35.59 12.80 -2.80
C SER A 260 -36.79 11.93 -3.20
N ASP A 261 -36.67 11.15 -4.29
CA ASP A 261 -37.73 10.22 -4.72
C ASP A 261 -37.66 8.88 -3.99
N ASP A 262 -38.73 8.07 -4.04
CA ASP A 262 -38.83 6.78 -3.35
C ASP A 262 -37.72 5.79 -3.76
N ARG A 263 -37.16 5.92 -4.96
CA ARG A 263 -36.08 5.05 -5.45
C ARG A 263 -34.76 5.46 -4.84
N SER A 264 -34.39 6.73 -4.94
CA SER A 264 -33.18 7.28 -4.34
C SER A 264 -33.19 7.18 -2.81
N ALA A 265 -34.36 7.21 -2.18
CA ALA A 265 -34.51 6.98 -0.73
C ALA A 265 -33.99 5.60 -0.27
N GLN A 266 -33.90 4.61 -1.16
CA GLN A 266 -33.36 3.27 -0.86
C GLN A 266 -31.84 3.19 -0.95
N TRP A 267 -31.16 4.26 -1.36
CA TRP A 267 -29.71 4.31 -1.55
C TRP A 267 -29.09 5.37 -0.64
N ARG A 268 -27.83 5.14 -0.27
CA ARG A 268 -26.98 6.12 0.42
C ARG A 268 -25.67 6.28 -0.33
N LEU A 269 -25.11 7.48 -0.26
CA LEU A 269 -23.71 7.70 -0.62
C LEU A 269 -22.86 7.00 0.44
N GLU A 270 -22.10 5.98 0.03
CA GLU A 270 -21.23 5.23 0.94
C GLU A 270 -19.88 5.91 1.08
N ASN A 271 -19.21 6.15 -0.06
CA ASN A 271 -17.96 6.89 -0.10
C ASN A 271 -17.84 7.68 -1.40
N VAL A 272 -16.91 8.63 -1.38
CA VAL A 272 -16.42 9.32 -2.57
C VAL A 272 -14.92 9.20 -2.55
N HIS A 273 -14.35 8.81 -3.68
CA HIS A 273 -12.91 8.86 -3.90
C HIS A 273 -12.62 9.61 -5.20
N LEU A 274 -11.40 10.08 -5.32
CA LEU A 274 -10.91 10.80 -6.47
C LEU A 274 -9.90 9.93 -7.21
N GLU A 275 -9.91 10.00 -8.53
CA GLU A 275 -8.88 9.40 -9.37
C GLU A 275 -8.31 10.48 -10.29
N ASP A 276 -7.01 10.38 -10.59
CA ASP A 276 -6.42 11.06 -11.73
C ASP A 276 -6.21 10.07 -12.88
N GLU A 277 -5.76 10.59 -14.02
CA GLU A 277 -5.51 9.77 -15.19
C GLU A 277 -4.26 8.89 -15.11
N LEU A 278 -3.38 9.13 -14.13
CA LEU A 278 -2.23 8.28 -13.86
C LEU A 278 -2.65 7.02 -13.08
N GLY A 279 -3.94 6.92 -12.71
CA GLY A 279 -4.50 5.82 -11.94
C GLY A 279 -4.23 5.95 -10.45
N ASN A 280 -3.84 7.15 -9.98
CA ASN A 280 -3.76 7.41 -8.55
C ASN A 280 -5.17 7.54 -8.01
N VAL A 281 -5.39 6.98 -6.81
CA VAL A 281 -6.66 7.00 -6.11
C VAL A 281 -6.45 7.67 -4.78
N SER A 282 -7.36 8.56 -4.39
CA SER A 282 -7.28 9.26 -3.12
C SER A 282 -8.65 9.39 -2.48
N ASP A 283 -8.71 9.26 -1.16
CA ASP A 283 -9.89 9.63 -0.40
C ASP A 283 -10.03 11.15 -0.37
N VAL A 284 -11.28 11.62 -0.23
CA VAL A 284 -11.58 13.06 -0.23
C VAL A 284 -10.98 13.78 1.00
N TYR A 285 -10.79 13.11 2.13
CA TYR A 285 -10.23 13.70 3.36
C TYR A 285 -8.71 13.67 3.45
N ASP A 286 -8.03 13.03 2.51
CA ASP A 286 -6.56 12.93 2.45
C ASP A 286 -6.17 12.92 0.96
N CYS A 287 -6.59 13.95 0.24
CA CYS A 287 -6.42 14.07 -1.21
C CYS A 287 -4.96 14.34 -1.57
N ILE A 288 -4.26 13.30 -2.02
CA ILE A 288 -2.88 13.38 -2.51
C ILE A 288 -2.78 13.70 -4.01
N LEU A 289 -3.91 13.83 -4.71
CA LEU A 289 -3.93 14.14 -6.14
C LEU A 289 -3.48 15.58 -6.38
N SER A 290 -2.76 15.78 -7.48
CA SER A 290 -2.34 17.10 -7.90
C SER A 290 -3.53 17.91 -8.45
N PRO A 291 -3.81 19.12 -7.93
CA PRO A 291 -4.86 19.99 -8.46
C PRO A 291 -4.48 20.64 -9.79
N LEU A 292 -3.24 20.41 -10.27
CA LEU A 292 -2.78 20.87 -11.57
C LEU A 292 -3.15 19.92 -12.71
N GLU A 293 -3.63 18.72 -12.39
CA GLU A 293 -4.16 17.83 -13.41
C GLU A 293 -5.30 18.53 -14.15
N PRO A 294 -5.39 18.38 -15.48
CA PRO A 294 -6.44 19.04 -16.26
C PRO A 294 -7.84 18.53 -15.92
N ALA A 295 -7.93 17.30 -15.38
CA ALA A 295 -9.16 16.69 -14.95
C ALA A 295 -8.91 15.68 -13.82
N TRP A 296 -9.89 15.59 -12.92
CA TRP A 296 -10.06 14.48 -11.99
C TRP A 296 -11.32 13.71 -12.34
N LYS A 297 -11.33 12.43 -11.96
CA LYS A 297 -12.53 11.61 -11.89
C LYS A 297 -12.99 11.54 -10.44
N VAL A 298 -14.14 12.11 -10.15
CA VAL A 298 -14.84 11.94 -8.88
C VAL A 298 -15.70 10.68 -8.97
N VAL A 299 -15.42 9.68 -8.16
CA VAL A 299 -16.17 8.41 -8.12
C VAL A 299 -17.03 8.39 -6.87
N ALA A 300 -18.33 8.51 -7.06
CA ALA A 300 -19.32 8.36 -5.99
C ALA A 300 -19.79 6.91 -5.94
N ARG A 301 -19.60 6.23 -4.81
CA ARG A 301 -20.13 4.89 -4.59
C ARG A 301 -21.42 4.96 -3.81
N LEU A 302 -22.43 4.29 -4.33
CA LEU A 302 -23.76 4.22 -3.74
C LEU A 302 -23.98 2.80 -3.23
N ALA A 303 -24.36 2.69 -1.96
CA ALA A 303 -24.78 1.44 -1.35
C ALA A 303 -26.29 1.47 -1.13
N ARG A 304 -26.93 0.31 -1.25
CA ARG A 304 -28.34 0.16 -0.88
C ARG A 304 -28.42 0.29 0.65
N ARG A 305 -29.38 1.05 1.16
CA ARG A 305 -29.51 1.23 2.61
C ARG A 305 -29.90 -0.07 3.29
N GLU A 306 -29.58 -0.16 4.58
CA GLU A 306 -29.89 -1.34 5.38
C GLU A 306 -31.40 -1.53 5.58
N ASP A 307 -32.14 -0.43 5.71
CA ASP A 307 -33.60 -0.41 5.87
C ASP A 307 -34.37 -0.57 4.55
N ALA A 308 -33.68 -0.52 3.39
CA ALA A 308 -34.33 -0.71 2.11
C ALA A 308 -34.80 -2.18 1.94
N PRO A 309 -36.02 -2.42 1.43
CA PRO A 309 -36.47 -3.76 1.11
C PRO A 309 -35.50 -4.44 0.14
N PRO A 310 -35.03 -5.67 0.44
CA PRO A 310 -34.11 -6.36 -0.45
C PRO A 310 -34.87 -6.83 -1.70
N LEU A 311 -34.21 -6.79 -2.85
CA LEU A 311 -34.82 -7.31 -4.08
C LEU A 311 -34.82 -8.85 -4.07
N PRO A 312 -35.78 -9.50 -4.73
CA PRO A 312 -35.78 -10.96 -4.85
C PRO A 312 -34.49 -11.53 -5.45
N ILE A 313 -33.89 -10.83 -6.43
CA ILE A 313 -32.62 -11.24 -7.06
C ILE A 313 -31.39 -11.03 -6.16
N GLU A 314 -31.53 -10.17 -5.15
CA GLU A 314 -30.51 -9.87 -4.14
C GLU A 314 -30.65 -10.78 -2.92
N THR A 315 -31.65 -11.67 -2.85
CA THR A 315 -31.96 -12.45 -1.65
C THR A 315 -31.92 -13.96 -1.92
N TRP A 316 -31.19 -14.69 -1.10
CA TRP A 316 -31.34 -16.13 -0.95
C TRP A 316 -31.89 -16.45 0.44
N ASN A 317 -33.02 -17.15 0.49
CA ASN A 317 -33.61 -17.65 1.73
C ASN A 317 -33.09 -19.07 1.97
N ALA A 318 -32.29 -19.26 3.02
CA ALA A 318 -31.80 -20.58 3.43
C ALA A 318 -32.89 -21.41 4.13
N GLY A 319 -34.06 -20.81 4.40
CA GLY A 319 -35.18 -21.44 5.07
C GLY A 319 -35.01 -21.51 6.59
N SER A 320 -35.88 -22.30 7.22
CA SER A 320 -35.90 -22.47 8.67
C SER A 320 -34.84 -23.46 9.13
N ILE A 321 -33.94 -22.99 9.97
CA ILE A 321 -32.82 -23.73 10.52
C ILE A 321 -33.10 -23.95 12.02
N PRO A 322 -33.28 -25.20 12.48
CA PRO A 322 -33.50 -25.47 13.90
C PRO A 322 -32.23 -25.21 14.72
N LEU A 323 -32.41 -24.55 15.87
CA LEU A 323 -31.32 -24.24 16.80
C LEU A 323 -30.88 -25.52 17.53
N PRO A 324 -29.58 -25.88 17.52
CA PRO A 324 -29.06 -26.94 18.35
C PRO A 324 -29.13 -26.58 19.84
N ALA A 325 -29.17 -27.60 20.69
CA ALA A 325 -28.94 -27.42 22.12
C ALA A 325 -27.49 -26.98 22.39
N ASP A 326 -27.23 -26.44 23.59
CA ASP A 326 -25.90 -26.00 24.00
C ASP A 326 -24.84 -27.12 23.86
N GLY A 327 -23.69 -26.75 23.32
CA GLY A 327 -22.56 -27.64 23.04
C GLY A 327 -22.82 -28.64 21.92
N LYS A 328 -23.93 -28.50 21.16
CA LYS A 328 -24.26 -29.37 20.02
C LYS A 328 -24.04 -28.65 18.70
N VAL A 329 -23.70 -29.47 17.70
CA VAL A 329 -23.54 -29.07 16.31
C VAL A 329 -24.56 -29.82 15.45
N LYS A 330 -25.05 -29.15 14.40
CA LYS A 330 -25.84 -29.78 13.34
C LYS A 330 -25.29 -29.39 11.98
N SER A 331 -24.96 -30.39 11.16
CA SER A 331 -24.60 -30.19 9.75
C SER A 331 -25.84 -29.83 8.93
N LEU A 332 -25.71 -28.86 8.04
CA LEU A 332 -26.83 -28.32 7.24
C LEU A 332 -26.60 -28.49 5.74
N HIS A 333 -25.37 -28.27 5.25
CA HIS A 333 -25.00 -28.37 3.83
C HIS A 333 -25.95 -27.62 2.87
N LEU A 334 -26.46 -26.46 3.30
CA LEU A 334 -27.31 -25.62 2.47
C LEU A 334 -26.43 -24.80 1.54
N SER A 335 -26.89 -24.60 0.31
CA SER A 335 -26.21 -23.70 -0.63
C SER A 335 -27.22 -23.00 -1.53
N GLY A 336 -26.85 -21.81 -1.98
CA GLY A 336 -27.62 -21.03 -2.92
C GLY A 336 -26.73 -20.03 -3.66
N SER A 337 -27.30 -19.41 -4.68
CA SER A 337 -26.63 -18.33 -5.40
C SER A 337 -27.49 -17.07 -5.38
N VAL A 338 -26.85 -15.95 -5.09
CA VAL A 338 -27.50 -14.64 -5.01
C VAL A 338 -26.51 -13.57 -5.45
N GLY A 339 -26.95 -12.62 -6.27
CA GLY A 339 -26.07 -11.58 -6.82
C GLY A 339 -24.87 -12.11 -7.60
N GLY A 340 -24.96 -13.31 -8.18
CA GLY A 340 -23.85 -13.96 -8.91
C GLY A 340 -22.78 -14.60 -8.00
N ALA A 341 -22.97 -14.58 -6.68
CA ALA A 341 -22.08 -15.21 -5.72
C ALA A 341 -22.70 -16.51 -5.17
N SER A 342 -21.87 -17.51 -4.84
CA SER A 342 -22.31 -18.78 -4.24
C SER A 342 -22.14 -18.72 -2.72
N ILE A 343 -23.23 -18.87 -1.97
CA ILE A 343 -23.23 -18.87 -0.51
C ILE A 343 -23.55 -20.29 -0.03
N GLY A 344 -22.84 -20.75 0.99
CA GLY A 344 -23.14 -22.00 1.68
C GLY A 344 -23.29 -21.80 3.19
N VAL A 345 -24.17 -22.61 3.79
CA VAL A 345 -24.26 -22.81 5.24
C VAL A 345 -23.85 -24.25 5.52
N GLU A 346 -22.66 -24.42 6.09
CA GLU A 346 -22.08 -25.74 6.32
C GLU A 346 -22.74 -26.40 7.54
N SER A 347 -22.85 -25.66 8.63
CA SER A 347 -23.35 -26.16 9.91
C SER A 347 -23.82 -25.03 10.83
N ILE A 348 -24.51 -25.41 11.91
CA ILE A 348 -24.94 -24.54 12.99
C ILE A 348 -24.47 -25.14 14.33
N GLY A 349 -23.94 -24.29 15.21
CA GLY A 349 -23.57 -24.62 16.59
C GLY A 349 -24.49 -23.91 17.58
N GLY A 350 -24.89 -24.63 18.64
CA GLY A 350 -25.52 -24.01 19.81
C GLY A 350 -24.53 -23.20 20.64
N ALA A 351 -25.01 -22.53 21.69
CA ALA A 351 -24.15 -21.84 22.65
C ALA A 351 -23.24 -22.84 23.40
N GLY A 352 -22.23 -22.34 24.11
CA GLY A 352 -21.23 -23.15 24.82
C GLY A 352 -20.02 -23.53 23.95
N GLN A 353 -19.49 -24.73 24.20
CA GLN A 353 -18.32 -25.26 23.48
C GLN A 353 -18.75 -26.27 22.41
N VAL A 354 -18.51 -25.93 21.15
CA VAL A 354 -18.89 -26.76 19.99
C VAL A 354 -17.63 -27.14 19.21
N THR A 355 -17.45 -28.42 18.91
CA THR A 355 -16.32 -28.92 18.10
C THR A 355 -16.79 -29.40 16.73
N TYR A 356 -16.19 -28.83 15.69
CA TYR A 356 -16.37 -29.17 14.29
C TYR A 356 -15.27 -30.12 13.82
N LYS A 357 -15.65 -31.13 13.04
CA LYS A 357 -14.71 -32.03 12.36
C LYS A 357 -14.60 -31.61 10.91
N GLU A 358 -13.43 -31.15 10.52
CA GLU A 358 -13.11 -30.69 9.17
C GLU A 358 -12.10 -31.65 8.51
N LEU A 359 -12.30 -31.92 7.23
CA LEU A 359 -11.28 -32.55 6.41
C LEU A 359 -10.30 -31.47 5.96
N GLY A 360 -9.02 -31.62 6.27
CA GLY A 360 -8.01 -30.68 5.79
C GLY A 360 -6.70 -31.38 5.44
N ALA A 361 -5.89 -30.70 4.64
CA ALA A 361 -4.55 -31.14 4.32
C ALA A 361 -3.71 -31.24 5.61
N ASN A 362 -2.72 -32.14 5.62
CA ASN A 362 -1.79 -32.35 6.73
C ASN A 362 -0.94 -31.10 6.98
N LEU A 363 -1.51 -30.10 7.64
CA LEU A 363 -0.76 -29.03 8.29
C LEU A 363 -0.29 -29.62 9.62
N GLY A 364 1.02 -29.59 9.88
CA GLY A 364 1.59 -30.14 11.10
C GLY A 364 0.92 -29.58 12.36
N ARG A 365 1.04 -30.29 13.50
CA ARG A 365 0.46 -29.87 14.79
C ARG A 365 0.86 -28.42 15.11
N GLN A 366 -0.08 -27.49 14.93
CA GLN A 366 0.00 -26.15 15.46
C GLN A 366 -1.29 -25.90 16.24
N ARG A 367 -1.14 -25.46 17.50
CA ARG A 367 -2.24 -24.91 18.28
C ARG A 367 -2.17 -23.40 18.12
N HIS A 368 -3.03 -22.86 17.28
CA HIS A 368 -3.27 -21.42 17.27
C HIS A 368 -4.43 -21.14 18.21
N PHE A 369 -4.22 -20.17 19.11
CA PHE A 369 -5.22 -19.70 20.03
C PHE A 369 -5.52 -18.25 19.67
N HIS A 370 -6.71 -18.01 19.13
CA HIS A 370 -7.22 -16.68 18.89
C HIS A 370 -8.37 -16.42 19.87
N ASP A 371 -8.18 -15.42 20.73
CA ASP A 371 -9.22 -14.84 21.58
C ASP A 371 -9.65 -13.54 20.90
N SER A 372 -10.82 -13.56 20.28
CA SER A 372 -11.40 -12.38 19.64
C SER A 372 -12.71 -12.00 20.33
N GLY A 373 -12.86 -10.70 20.58
CA GLY A 373 -14.10 -10.11 21.07
C GLY A 373 -14.97 -9.70 19.89
N VAL A 374 -16.18 -10.26 19.79
CA VAL A 374 -17.15 -9.89 18.76
C VAL A 374 -18.30 -9.14 19.41
N TRP A 375 -18.53 -7.92 18.97
CA TRP A 375 -19.64 -7.12 19.48
C TRP A 375 -20.95 -7.50 18.78
N VAL A 376 -21.88 -8.08 19.54
CA VAL A 376 -23.25 -8.38 19.11
C VAL A 376 -24.20 -7.59 20.02
N ASN A 377 -24.99 -6.68 19.45
CA ASN A 377 -25.95 -5.86 20.19
C ASN A 377 -25.34 -5.14 21.41
N GLU A 378 -24.21 -4.45 21.21
CA GLU A 378 -23.44 -3.76 22.26
C GLU A 378 -22.87 -4.65 23.37
N LYS A 379 -23.01 -5.97 23.27
CA LYS A 379 -22.34 -6.93 24.16
C LYS A 379 -21.10 -7.47 23.47
N ASN A 380 -19.98 -7.46 24.18
CA ASN A 380 -18.78 -8.14 23.73
C ASN A 380 -18.91 -9.64 24.02
N VAL A 381 -19.16 -10.41 22.98
CA VAL A 381 -19.19 -11.87 23.01
C VAL A 381 -17.77 -12.36 22.86
N ARG A 382 -17.29 -13.08 23.88
CA ARG A 382 -15.97 -13.68 23.82
C ARG A 382 -16.01 -14.92 22.95
N ILE A 383 -15.11 -14.98 21.97
CA ILE A 383 -15.00 -16.10 21.04
C ILE A 383 -13.59 -16.65 21.14
N GLU A 384 -13.50 -17.91 21.55
CA GLU A 384 -12.26 -18.66 21.49
C GLU A 384 -12.36 -19.69 20.38
N VAL A 385 -11.47 -19.59 19.40
CA VAL A 385 -11.31 -20.59 18.34
C VAL A 385 -10.03 -21.37 18.61
N GLU A 386 -10.17 -22.67 18.87
CA GLU A 386 -9.04 -23.59 19.05
C GLU A 386 -8.98 -24.55 17.86
N LEU A 387 -7.83 -24.58 17.18
CA LEU A 387 -7.52 -25.58 16.17
C LEU A 387 -6.62 -26.67 16.76
N ALA A 388 -7.06 -27.91 16.60
CA ALA A 388 -6.29 -29.10 16.92
C ALA A 388 -6.32 -30.08 15.75
N THR A 389 -5.21 -30.78 15.53
CA THR A 389 -5.12 -31.85 14.52
C THR A 389 -5.21 -33.22 15.19
N ASP A 390 -6.14 -34.06 14.74
CA ASP A 390 -6.29 -35.47 15.14
C ASP A 390 -6.14 -36.38 13.91
N GLY A 391 -4.92 -36.86 13.67
CA GLY A 391 -4.58 -37.57 12.43
C GLY A 391 -4.75 -36.68 11.19
N ASN A 392 -5.58 -37.13 10.24
CA ASN A 392 -5.93 -36.39 9.02
C ASN A 392 -7.17 -35.48 9.20
N GLN A 393 -7.65 -35.28 10.43
CA GLN A 393 -8.80 -34.43 10.72
C GLN A 393 -8.37 -33.16 11.45
N HIS A 394 -8.94 -32.03 11.04
CA HIS A 394 -8.86 -30.79 11.79
C HIS A 394 -10.08 -30.71 12.70
N LEU A 395 -9.83 -30.54 13.98
CA LEU A 395 -10.82 -30.29 15.01
C LEU A 395 -10.80 -28.80 15.30
N ARG A 396 -11.91 -28.13 14.99
CA ARG A 396 -12.07 -26.72 15.32
C ARG A 396 -13.08 -26.59 16.45
N THR A 397 -12.64 -26.08 17.59
CA THR A 397 -13.51 -25.86 18.74
C THR A 397 -13.81 -24.38 18.87
N ILE A 398 -15.11 -24.05 18.91
CA ILE A 398 -15.61 -22.69 19.11
C ILE A 398 -16.23 -22.65 20.50
N LYS A 399 -15.77 -21.73 21.34
CA LYS A 399 -16.41 -21.40 22.61
C LYS A 399 -17.08 -20.04 22.46
N SER A 400 -18.40 -20.00 22.61
CA SER A 400 -19.20 -18.78 22.55
C SER A 400 -20.42 -18.94 23.45
N ASP A 401 -20.89 -17.86 24.07
CA ASP A 401 -22.12 -17.85 24.87
C ASP A 401 -23.40 -17.76 24.01
N ILE A 402 -23.26 -17.61 22.69
CA ILE A 402 -24.36 -17.55 21.74
C ILE A 402 -24.22 -18.55 20.58
N PRO A 403 -25.32 -18.91 19.91
CA PRO A 403 -25.28 -19.75 18.71
C PRO A 403 -24.54 -19.08 17.53
N HIS A 404 -24.14 -19.92 16.57
CA HIS A 404 -23.46 -19.45 15.36
C HIS A 404 -23.68 -20.35 14.15
N LEU A 405 -23.62 -19.75 12.96
CA LEU A 405 -23.52 -20.47 11.69
C LEU A 405 -22.07 -20.53 11.21
N VAL A 406 -21.68 -21.68 10.66
CA VAL A 406 -20.45 -21.83 9.86
C VAL A 406 -20.81 -21.62 8.40
N LEU A 407 -20.24 -20.58 7.80
CA LEU A 407 -20.57 -20.11 6.47
C LEU A 407 -19.43 -20.44 5.49
N LYS A 408 -19.83 -20.79 4.27
CA LYS A 408 -18.96 -20.85 3.11
C LYS A 408 -19.31 -19.67 2.22
N LEU A 409 -18.63 -18.55 2.44
CA LEU A 409 -18.85 -17.33 1.66
C LEU A 409 -17.92 -17.30 0.44
N PRO A 410 -18.36 -16.72 -0.67
CA PRO A 410 -17.49 -16.46 -1.81
C PRO A 410 -16.61 -15.24 -1.52
N LEU A 411 -15.52 -15.10 -2.27
CA LEU A 411 -14.81 -13.82 -2.35
C LEU A 411 -15.74 -12.81 -3.05
N LEU A 412 -16.32 -11.91 -2.26
CA LEU A 412 -17.14 -10.83 -2.78
C LEU A 412 -16.26 -9.85 -3.55
N THR A 413 -16.76 -9.32 -4.65
CA THR A 413 -16.09 -8.22 -5.34
C THR A 413 -16.13 -6.95 -4.48
N ARG A 414 -15.25 -5.97 -4.76
CA ARG A 414 -15.26 -4.66 -4.08
C ARG A 414 -16.60 -3.91 -4.19
N LEU A 415 -17.45 -4.30 -5.13
CA LEU A 415 -18.78 -3.71 -5.37
C LEU A 415 -19.92 -4.55 -4.77
N GLN A 416 -19.63 -5.62 -4.06
CA GLN A 416 -20.64 -6.45 -3.42
C GLN A 416 -20.60 -6.26 -1.91
N GLU A 417 -21.78 -6.27 -1.30
CA GLU A 417 -21.94 -6.25 0.13
C GLU A 417 -22.87 -7.37 0.54
N LEU A 418 -22.41 -8.22 1.47
CA LEU A 418 -23.23 -9.26 2.08
C LEU A 418 -23.86 -8.72 3.36
N ARG A 419 -25.16 -8.94 3.47
CA ARG A 419 -25.94 -8.74 4.67
C ARG A 419 -26.64 -10.04 5.03
N ILE A 420 -26.71 -10.35 6.32
CA ILE A 420 -27.44 -11.51 6.82
C ILE A 420 -28.57 -11.00 7.69
N LEU A 421 -29.80 -11.40 7.34
CA LEU A 421 -30.99 -11.11 8.12
C LEU A 421 -31.50 -12.42 8.72
N GLY A 422 -31.48 -12.50 10.05
CA GLY A 422 -32.12 -13.58 10.81
C GLY A 422 -33.47 -13.13 11.36
N LEU A 423 -34.46 -13.99 11.24
CA LEU A 423 -35.71 -13.90 12.00
C LEU A 423 -35.82 -15.15 12.87
N ASP A 424 -36.27 -15.01 14.12
CA ASP A 424 -36.59 -16.19 14.93
C ASP A 424 -37.99 -16.74 14.57
N ASN A 425 -38.38 -17.87 15.18
CA ASN A 425 -39.72 -18.42 15.02
C ASN A 425 -40.85 -17.57 15.64
N LEU A 426 -40.52 -16.45 16.29
CA LEU A 426 -41.45 -15.42 16.75
C LEU A 426 -41.51 -14.22 15.79
N ASN A 427 -40.84 -14.32 14.63
CA ASN A 427 -40.72 -13.30 13.60
C ASN A 427 -40.05 -12.00 14.11
N GLN A 428 -39.18 -12.11 15.11
CA GLN A 428 -38.35 -11.01 15.61
C GLN A 428 -37.00 -11.03 14.92
N GLN A 429 -36.46 -9.84 14.63
CA GLN A 429 -35.14 -9.71 14.03
C GLN A 429 -34.05 -10.10 15.02
N ILE A 430 -33.15 -10.97 14.57
CA ILE A 430 -32.03 -11.47 15.37
C ILE A 430 -30.80 -10.59 15.07
N PRO A 431 -30.23 -9.90 16.07
CA PRO A 431 -28.97 -9.22 15.90
C PRO A 431 -27.85 -10.26 15.69
N GLY A 432 -26.92 -9.98 14.79
CA GLY A 432 -25.78 -10.86 14.59
C GLY A 432 -24.63 -10.17 13.88
N LYS A 433 -23.45 -10.79 13.96
CA LYS A 433 -22.20 -10.25 13.43
C LYS A 433 -21.47 -11.33 12.64
N VAL A 434 -20.99 -10.94 11.47
CA VAL A 434 -20.12 -11.78 10.65
C VAL A 434 -18.67 -11.55 11.06
N THR A 435 -17.94 -12.63 11.30
CA THR A 435 -16.52 -12.62 11.66
C THR A 435 -15.79 -13.71 10.87
N GLU A 436 -14.56 -13.42 10.44
CA GLU A 436 -13.68 -14.41 9.84
C GLU A 436 -12.61 -14.81 10.84
N GLU A 437 -12.49 -16.10 11.12
CA GLU A 437 -11.48 -16.66 12.01
C GLU A 437 -10.82 -17.85 11.34
N GLU A 438 -9.51 -17.80 11.16
CA GLU A 438 -8.70 -18.93 10.66
C GLU A 438 -9.23 -19.49 9.33
N GLY A 439 -9.52 -18.60 8.38
CA GLY A 439 -9.99 -18.91 7.03
C GLY A 439 -11.42 -19.45 6.94
N LYS A 440 -12.21 -19.34 8.02
CA LYS A 440 -13.64 -19.68 8.04
C LYS A 440 -14.45 -18.47 8.44
N THR A 441 -15.63 -18.33 7.82
CA THR A 441 -16.56 -17.27 8.16
C THR A 441 -17.66 -17.79 9.07
N TYR A 442 -17.97 -17.01 10.10
CA TYR A 442 -19.00 -17.29 11.07
C TYR A 442 -20.01 -16.16 11.10
N TRP A 443 -21.26 -16.49 11.39
CA TRP A 443 -22.26 -15.52 11.81
C TRP A 443 -22.74 -15.87 13.20
N PHE A 444 -22.33 -15.07 14.19
CA PHE A 444 -22.74 -15.19 15.59
C PHE A 444 -23.99 -14.33 15.81
N PHE A 445 -25.00 -14.87 16.48
CA PHE A 445 -26.30 -14.22 16.60
C PHE A 445 -27.00 -14.53 17.92
N GLU A 446 -27.82 -13.60 18.42
CA GLU A 446 -28.52 -13.70 19.72
C GLU A 446 -30.04 -13.85 19.50
N PRO A 447 -30.58 -15.08 19.40
CA PRO A 447 -32.01 -15.29 19.20
C PRO A 447 -32.80 -14.94 20.48
N SER A 448 -34.08 -14.59 20.34
CA SER A 448 -34.92 -14.28 21.51
C SER A 448 -35.11 -15.50 22.42
N PRO A 449 -35.25 -15.30 23.75
CA PRO A 449 -35.46 -16.41 24.69
C PRO A 449 -36.63 -17.31 24.27
N GLY A 450 -36.39 -18.63 24.25
CA GLY A 450 -37.40 -19.62 23.83
C GLY A 450 -37.47 -19.88 22.33
N SER A 451 -36.62 -19.23 21.51
CA SER A 451 -36.52 -19.52 20.10
C SER A 451 -36.05 -20.96 19.85
N THR A 452 -36.64 -21.63 18.87
CA THR A 452 -36.32 -23.03 18.51
C THR A 452 -35.75 -23.18 17.10
N SER A 453 -35.93 -22.17 16.27
CA SER A 453 -35.41 -22.12 14.91
C SER A 453 -35.20 -20.67 14.47
N ILE A 454 -34.43 -20.50 13.41
CA ILE A 454 -34.16 -19.23 12.77
C ILE A 454 -34.41 -19.33 11.27
N ASP A 455 -35.06 -18.34 10.69
CA ASP A 455 -35.17 -18.15 9.24
C ASP A 455 -34.06 -17.20 8.79
N VAL A 456 -33.17 -17.68 7.93
CA VAL A 456 -31.97 -16.92 7.54
C VAL A 456 -32.06 -16.50 6.08
N LYS A 457 -31.94 -15.20 5.84
CA LYS A 457 -31.85 -14.60 4.52
C LYS A 457 -30.46 -14.03 4.31
N PHE A 458 -29.80 -14.46 3.26
CA PHE A 458 -28.57 -13.88 2.77
C PHE A 458 -28.90 -12.88 1.68
N ILE A 459 -28.45 -11.65 1.85
CA ILE A 459 -28.73 -10.55 0.95
C ILE A 459 -27.40 -10.06 0.39
N ILE A 460 -27.19 -10.21 -0.93
CA ILE A 460 -26.04 -9.63 -1.61
C ILE A 460 -26.53 -8.46 -2.45
N THR A 461 -26.13 -7.26 -2.06
CA THR A 461 -26.41 -6.04 -2.81
C THR A 461 -25.19 -5.65 -3.65
N ASN A 462 -25.44 -5.13 -4.84
CA ASN A 462 -24.39 -4.56 -5.69
C ASN A 462 -24.37 -3.05 -5.50
N LYS A 463 -23.24 -2.55 -5.04
CA LYS A 463 -22.91 -1.13 -5.00
C LYS A 463 -22.84 -0.61 -6.42
N ARG A 464 -23.21 0.66 -6.60
CA ARG A 464 -23.14 1.36 -7.88
C ARG A 464 -22.07 2.43 -7.82
N GLU A 465 -21.28 2.57 -8.86
CA GLU A 465 -20.34 3.68 -9.01
C GLU A 465 -20.86 4.66 -10.05
N VAL A 466 -20.73 5.94 -9.75
CA VAL A 466 -20.96 7.04 -10.70
C VAL A 466 -19.70 7.86 -10.79
N GLU A 467 -19.16 7.93 -12.00
CA GLU A 467 -17.91 8.64 -12.27
C GLU A 467 -18.22 10.01 -12.89
N PHE A 468 -17.67 11.09 -12.36
CA PHE A 468 -17.76 12.44 -12.93
C PHE A 468 -16.37 12.93 -13.32
N ILE A 469 -16.20 13.37 -14.56
CA ILE A 469 -14.93 13.96 -15.01
C ILE A 469 -15.06 15.48 -14.92
N VAL A 470 -14.27 16.10 -14.04
CA VAL A 470 -14.35 17.52 -13.69
C VAL A 470 -12.96 18.12 -13.61
N ALA A 471 -12.84 19.43 -13.79
CA ALA A 471 -11.59 20.11 -13.53
C ALA A 471 -11.37 20.19 -12.01
N PRO A 472 -10.14 20.00 -11.51
CA PRO A 472 -9.85 20.25 -10.10
C PRO A 472 -10.12 21.73 -9.77
N PRO A 473 -10.64 22.04 -8.57
CA PRO A 473 -10.78 23.42 -8.12
C PRO A 473 -9.42 24.12 -8.09
N ALA A 474 -9.37 25.37 -8.53
CA ALA A 474 -8.18 26.18 -8.36
C ALA A 474 -7.92 26.40 -6.86
N ILE A 475 -6.74 26.01 -6.39
CA ILE A 475 -6.30 26.33 -5.04
C ILE A 475 -5.60 27.68 -5.08
N ALA A 476 -6.07 28.62 -4.26
CA ALA A 476 -5.35 29.88 -4.07
C ALA A 476 -3.92 29.54 -3.63
N LYS A 477 -2.91 30.05 -4.34
CA LYS A 477 -1.51 29.82 -3.96
C LYS A 477 -1.37 30.21 -2.49
N PRO A 478 -0.84 29.32 -1.62
CA PRO A 478 -0.57 29.69 -0.25
C PRO A 478 0.37 30.90 -0.27
N ASN A 479 -0.06 32.00 0.35
CA ASN A 479 0.72 33.24 0.46
C ASN A 479 1.99 33.04 1.28
#